data_AF-A0A915ZPC8-F1
#
_entry.id   AF-A0A915ZPC8-F1
#
_cell.length_a   1.000
_cell.length_b   1.000
_cell.length_c   1.000
_cell.angle_alpha   90.00
_cell.angle_beta   90.00
_cell.angle_gamma   90.00
#
_symmetry.space_group_name_H-M   'P 1'
#
loop_
_entity.id
_entity.type
_entity.pdbx_description
1 polymer ?
#
loop_
_entity_poly.entity_id
_entity_poly.type
_entity_poly.pdbx_seq_one_letter_code
_entity_poly.pdbx_strand_id
1 'polypeptide(L)'
;MISSLPNECLQQIFRDIKDINTLYSIIQVDHTWCENGIIYLWKNPFRNDINIKNQIKIIPILLNFLKKGKNTLFDYPCLITHLNLDNLFKIVSEFSKINNNLFKSFILLMEKDESLSLIFHNIKFSEWSEFGQIWDGE
;
A
#
# COMPACT_ATOMS: atom_id res chain seq x y z
N MET A 1 -35.24 1.06 18.08
CA MET A 1 -34.50 1.50 16.88
C MET A 1 -33.13 1.93 17.35
N ILE A 2 -32.05 1.28 16.90
CA ILE A 2 -30.70 1.69 17.31
C ILE A 2 -30.40 2.96 16.52
N SER A 3 -30.33 4.09 17.21
CA SER A 3 -29.73 5.31 16.66
C SER A 3 -28.28 4.98 16.30
N SER A 4 -27.99 4.84 15.01
CA SER A 4 -26.63 4.67 14.52
C SER A 4 -25.77 5.81 15.07
N LEU A 5 -24.62 5.47 15.63
CA LEU A 5 -23.68 6.46 16.13
C LEU A 5 -23.29 7.40 14.96
N PRO A 6 -23.28 8.74 15.14
CA PRO A 6 -22.84 9.66 14.10
C PRO A 6 -21.43 9.33 13.58
N ASN A 7 -21.16 9.63 12.32
CA ASN A 7 -19.87 9.35 11.68
C ASN A 7 -18.71 10.03 12.41
N GLU A 8 -18.92 11.25 12.90
CA GLU A 8 -17.93 12.03 13.64
C GLU A 8 -17.54 11.32 14.94
N CYS A 9 -18.51 10.73 15.63
CA CYS A 9 -18.29 9.95 16.83
C CYS A 9 -17.53 8.66 16.53
N LEU A 10 -17.88 7.93 15.45
CA LEU A 10 -17.13 6.75 15.02
C LEU A 10 -15.68 7.08 14.68
N GLN A 11 -15.45 8.15 13.93
CA GLN A 11 -14.11 8.61 13.58
C GLN A 11 -13.30 9.01 14.81
N GLN A 12 -13.92 9.66 15.79
CA GLN A 12 -13.26 10.00 17.05
C GLN A 12 -12.83 8.74 17.81
N ILE A 13 -13.68 7.71 17.87
CA ILE A 13 -13.35 6.42 18.49
C ILE A 13 -12.20 5.74 17.72
N PHE A 14 -12.30 5.64 16.40
CA PHE A 14 -11.33 4.91 15.57
C PHE A 14 -9.96 5.58 15.52
N ARG A 15 -9.90 6.91 15.67
CA ARG A 15 -8.66 7.69 15.71
C ARG A 15 -7.69 7.21 16.78
N ASP A 16 -8.21 6.78 17.92
CA ASP A 16 -7.39 6.40 19.08
C ASP A 16 -6.92 4.93 19.01
N ILE A 17 -7.41 4.17 18.04
CA ILE A 17 -7.08 2.75 17.86
C ILE A 17 -5.79 2.61 17.05
N LYS A 18 -4.73 2.18 17.75
CA LYS A 18 -3.41 1.95 17.14
C LYS A 18 -3.21 0.52 16.65
N ASP A 19 -3.88 -0.44 17.30
CA ASP A 19 -3.77 -1.86 16.97
C ASP A 19 -4.38 -2.19 15.60
N ILE A 20 -3.58 -2.80 14.72
CA ILE A 20 -4.01 -3.13 13.36
C ILE A 20 -5.13 -4.17 13.35
N ASN A 21 -5.09 -5.14 14.25
CA ASN A 21 -6.04 -6.25 14.25
C ASN A 21 -7.44 -5.74 14.64
N THR A 22 -7.49 -4.82 15.59
CA THR A 22 -8.71 -4.10 15.98
C THR A 22 -9.24 -3.28 14.81
N LEU A 23 -8.39 -2.51 14.11
CA LEU A 23 -8.80 -1.77 12.91
C LEU A 23 -9.35 -2.69 11.80
N TYR A 24 -8.71 -3.85 11.58
CA TYR A 24 -9.21 -4.86 10.63
C TYR A 24 -10.56 -5.43 11.03
N SER A 25 -10.82 -5.60 12.33
CA SER A 25 -12.09 -6.12 12.83
C SER A 25 -13.20 -5.07 12.67
N ILE A 26 -12.89 -3.80 12.92
CA ILE A 26 -13.82 -2.67 12.78
C ILE A 26 -14.38 -2.56 11.36
N ILE A 27 -13.53 -2.68 10.34
CA ILE A 27 -13.99 -2.54 8.95
C ILE A 27 -14.87 -3.70 8.47
N GLN A 28 -15.00 -4.77 9.27
CA GLN A 28 -15.82 -5.94 8.95
C GLN A 28 -17.21 -5.91 9.60
N VAL A 29 -17.50 -4.91 10.44
CA VAL A 29 -18.76 -4.83 11.19
C VAL A 29 -19.95 -4.56 10.27
N ASP A 30 -19.94 -3.41 9.58
CA ASP A 30 -20.95 -3.03 8.59
C ASP A 30 -20.37 -1.98 7.61
N HIS A 31 -21.20 -1.49 6.68
CA HIS A 31 -20.79 -0.49 5.70
C HIS A 31 -20.32 0.83 6.34
N THR A 32 -21.05 1.34 7.34
CA THR A 32 -20.73 2.61 8.02
C THR A 32 -19.42 2.51 8.79
N TRP A 33 -19.19 1.40 9.49
CA TRP A 33 -17.93 1.13 10.19
C TRP A 33 -16.77 0.93 9.21
N CYS A 34 -17.02 0.27 8.07
CA CYS A 34 -16.02 0.11 7.01
C CYS A 34 -15.59 1.46 6.43
N GLU A 35 -16.53 2.31 6.01
CA GLU A 35 -16.23 3.63 5.43
C GLU A 35 -15.45 4.54 6.39
N ASN A 36 -15.82 4.54 7.68
CA ASN A 36 -15.14 5.35 8.68
C ASN A 36 -13.81 4.72 9.14
N GLY A 37 -13.71 3.40 9.18
CA GLY A 37 -12.53 2.66 9.65
C GLY A 37 -11.42 2.54 8.60
N ILE A 38 -11.77 2.45 7.31
CA ILE A 38 -10.80 2.21 6.23
C ILE A 38 -9.74 3.32 6.15
N ILE A 39 -10.13 4.56 6.47
CA ILE A 39 -9.24 5.73 6.51
C ILE A 39 -8.08 5.50 7.49
N TYR A 40 -8.36 4.95 8.67
CA TYR A 40 -7.35 4.70 9.71
C TYR A 40 -6.48 3.49 9.37
N LEU A 41 -7.07 2.45 8.77
CA LEU A 41 -6.33 1.28 8.31
C LEU A 41 -5.34 1.65 7.20
N TRP A 42 -5.76 2.46 6.24
CA TRP A 42 -4.97 2.87 5.07
C TRP A 42 -4.18 4.15 5.27
N LYS A 43 -4.22 4.75 6.47
CA LYS A 43 -3.45 5.96 6.82
C LYS A 43 -1.95 5.75 6.64
N ASN A 44 -1.45 4.59 7.05
CA ASN A 44 -0.04 4.19 6.98
C ASN A 44 0.10 2.69 6.67
N PRO A 45 -0.15 2.27 5.42
CA PRO A 45 -0.20 0.85 5.06
C PRO A 45 1.18 0.17 5.11
N PHE A 46 2.27 0.96 5.02
CA PHE A 46 3.65 0.49 4.95
C PHE A 46 4.39 0.59 6.29
N ARG A 47 3.68 0.67 7.40
CA ARG A 47 4.30 0.70 8.74
C ARG A 47 5.01 -0.61 9.10
N ASN A 48 6.02 -0.53 9.97
CA ASN A 48 6.92 -1.66 10.27
C ASN A 48 6.30 -2.74 11.17
N ASP A 49 5.20 -2.44 11.87
CA ASP A 49 4.53 -3.33 12.83
C ASP A 49 3.58 -4.34 12.19
N ILE A 50 3.42 -4.33 10.86
CA ILE A 50 2.56 -5.29 10.14
C ILE A 50 3.41 -6.40 9.54
N ASN A 51 2.91 -7.63 9.62
CA ASN A 51 3.54 -8.78 8.98
C ASN A 51 3.67 -8.58 7.46
N ILE A 52 4.89 -8.76 6.93
CA ILE A 52 5.22 -8.58 5.51
C ILE A 52 4.28 -9.37 4.56
N LYS A 53 3.87 -10.58 4.94
CA LYS A 53 2.96 -11.42 4.11
C LYS A 53 1.59 -10.77 3.92
N ASN A 54 1.13 -10.00 4.91
CA ASN A 54 -0.11 -9.25 4.81
C ASN A 54 0.09 -7.95 4.03
N GLN A 55 1.23 -7.27 4.20
CA GLN A 55 1.53 -6.02 3.49
C GLN A 55 1.70 -6.22 1.98
N ILE A 56 2.26 -7.35 1.56
CA ILE A 56 2.40 -7.72 0.14
C ILE A 56 1.05 -7.69 -0.60
N LYS A 57 -0.07 -7.94 0.10
CA LYS A 57 -1.43 -7.90 -0.48
C LYS A 57 -1.88 -6.49 -0.88
N ILE A 58 -1.23 -5.45 -0.38
CA ILE A 58 -1.51 -4.04 -0.71
C ILE A 58 -1.01 -3.71 -2.12
N ILE A 59 0.08 -4.36 -2.56
CA ILE A 59 0.73 -4.06 -3.85
C ILE A 59 -0.23 -4.27 -5.03
N PRO A 60 -0.93 -5.41 -5.20
CA PRO A 60 -1.90 -5.58 -6.29
C PRO A 60 -3.00 -4.52 -6.31
N ILE A 61 -3.47 -4.07 -5.14
CA ILE A 61 -4.51 -3.06 -5.02
C ILE A 61 -4.00 -1.75 -5.62
N LEU A 62 -2.83 -1.28 -5.17
CA LEU A 62 -2.21 -0.05 -5.67
C LEU A 62 -1.82 -0.15 -7.15
N LEU A 63 -1.29 -1.29 -7.57
CA LEU A 63 -1.00 -1.54 -8.99
C LEU A 63 -2.26 -1.44 -9.86
N ASN A 64 -3.41 -1.92 -9.38
CA ASN A 64 -4.66 -1.80 -10.12
C ASN A 64 -5.08 -0.34 -10.34
N PHE A 65 -4.86 0.54 -9.35
CA PHE A 65 -5.09 1.98 -9.54
C PHE A 65 -4.22 2.56 -10.64
N LEU A 66 -2.92 2.24 -10.61
CA LEU A 66 -1.96 2.76 -11.57
C LEU A 66 -2.28 2.30 -13.01
N LYS A 67 -2.80 1.07 -13.18
CA LYS A 67 -3.03 0.50 -14.52
C LYS A 67 -4.30 0.97 -15.22
N LYS A 68 -5.40 1.22 -14.51
CA LYS A 68 -6.71 1.27 -15.16
C LYS A 68 -7.71 2.31 -14.64
N GLY A 69 -7.32 3.16 -13.69
CA GLY A 69 -8.28 4.06 -13.05
C GLY A 69 -9.34 3.31 -12.21
N LYS A 70 -10.14 4.08 -11.46
CA LYS A 70 -10.95 3.69 -10.28
C LYS A 70 -11.93 2.52 -10.50
N ASN A 71 -11.45 1.27 -10.41
CA ASN A 71 -12.29 0.05 -10.31
C ASN A 71 -12.25 -0.58 -8.90
N THR A 72 -11.97 0.20 -7.87
CA THR A 72 -11.84 -0.24 -6.48
C THR A 72 -12.93 0.39 -5.61
N LEU A 73 -13.26 -0.27 -4.50
CA LEU A 73 -14.30 0.16 -3.56
C LEU A 73 -14.03 1.55 -2.96
N PHE A 74 -12.76 1.86 -2.67
CA PHE A 74 -12.32 3.14 -2.12
C PHE A 74 -11.28 3.78 -3.03
N ASP A 75 -11.03 5.08 -2.84
CA ASP A 75 -9.90 5.80 -3.42
C ASP A 75 -8.67 5.66 -2.52
N TYR A 76 -8.14 4.44 -2.46
CA TYR A 76 -7.07 4.06 -1.53
C TYR A 76 -5.83 4.97 -1.58
N PRO A 77 -5.32 5.44 -2.74
CA PRO A 77 -4.21 6.40 -2.78
C PRO A 77 -4.47 7.66 -1.96
N CYS A 78 -5.70 8.20 -1.98
CA CYS A 78 -6.07 9.39 -1.22
C CYS A 78 -6.13 9.16 0.30
N LEU A 79 -6.22 7.90 0.75
CA LEU A 79 -6.24 7.54 2.17
C LEU A 79 -4.83 7.46 2.77
N ILE A 80 -3.81 7.27 1.92
CA ILE A 80 -2.41 7.17 2.36
C ILE A 80 -1.90 8.56 2.68
N THR A 81 -1.70 8.83 3.97
CA THR A 81 -1.16 10.11 4.45
C THR A 81 0.24 9.98 5.02
N HIS A 82 0.67 8.75 5.30
CA HIS A 82 2.00 8.44 5.82
C HIS A 82 2.60 7.34 4.96
N LEU A 83 3.74 7.64 4.35
CA LEU A 83 4.44 6.75 3.44
C LEU A 83 5.83 6.42 4.01
N ASN A 84 5.99 5.20 4.49
CA ASN A 84 7.31 4.68 4.85
C ASN A 84 7.95 4.07 3.59
N LEU A 85 8.86 4.82 2.96
CA LEU A 85 9.51 4.42 1.72
C LEU A 85 10.40 3.19 1.90
N ASP A 86 11.17 3.11 2.98
CA ASP A 86 12.08 1.99 3.24
C ASP A 86 11.32 0.66 3.29
N ASN A 87 10.23 0.64 4.06
CA ASN A 87 9.41 -0.56 4.16
C ASN A 87 8.59 -0.82 2.88
N LEU A 88 8.18 0.23 2.16
CA LEU A 88 7.57 0.06 0.82
C LEU A 88 8.53 -0.67 -0.13
N PHE A 89 9.80 -0.24 -0.22
CA PHE A 89 10.80 -0.92 -1.06
C PHE A 89 10.97 -2.38 -0.66
N LYS A 90 11.03 -2.66 0.66
CA LYS A 90 11.08 -4.02 1.18
C LYS A 90 9.87 -4.86 0.75
N ILE A 91 8.66 -4.33 0.90
CA ILE A 91 7.41 -5.00 0.50
C ILE A 91 7.38 -5.28 -1.00
N VAL A 92 7.76 -4.30 -1.83
CA VAL A 92 7.80 -4.45 -3.28
C VAL A 92 8.84 -5.50 -3.70
N SER A 93 10.01 -5.50 -3.06
CA SER A 93 11.05 -6.51 -3.30
C SER A 93 10.54 -7.91 -2.98
N GLU A 94 9.89 -8.11 -1.83
CA GLU A 94 9.30 -9.39 -1.46
C GLU A 94 8.13 -9.80 -2.38
N PHE A 95 7.27 -8.85 -2.77
CA PHE A 95 6.21 -9.10 -3.74
C PHE A 95 6.78 -9.55 -5.09
N SER A 96 7.87 -8.95 -5.54
CA SER A 96 8.56 -9.28 -6.80
C SER A 96 9.10 -10.71 -6.79
N LYS A 97 9.80 -11.10 -5.72
CA LYS A 97 10.33 -12.47 -5.54
C LYS A 97 9.25 -13.54 -5.66
N ILE A 98 8.08 -13.27 -5.08
CA ILE A 98 6.94 -14.20 -5.10
C ILE A 98 6.26 -14.22 -6.48
N ASN A 99 6.26 -13.08 -7.19
CA ASN A 99 5.49 -12.89 -8.41
C ASN A 99 6.35 -12.45 -9.60
N ASN A 100 7.44 -13.18 -9.89
CA ASN A 100 8.40 -12.87 -10.98
C ASN A 100 7.72 -12.46 -12.31
N ASN A 101 6.59 -13.09 -12.66
CA ASN A 101 5.83 -12.76 -13.87
C ASN A 101 5.06 -11.42 -13.78
N LEU A 102 4.50 -11.08 -12.61
CA LEU A 102 3.83 -9.79 -12.38
C LEU A 102 4.84 -8.64 -12.34
N PHE A 103 6.01 -8.85 -11.75
CA PHE A 103 7.07 -7.85 -11.75
C PHE A 103 7.55 -7.54 -13.16
N LYS A 104 7.77 -8.58 -13.98
CA LYS A 104 8.06 -8.40 -15.42
C LYS A 104 6.96 -7.63 -16.14
N SER A 105 5.69 -7.93 -15.84
CA SER A 105 4.54 -7.21 -16.40
C SER A 105 4.42 -5.78 -15.88
N PHE A 106 4.91 -5.49 -14.67
CA PHE A 106 4.94 -4.16 -14.09
C PHE A 106 6.04 -3.31 -14.71
N ILE A 107 7.27 -3.84 -14.83
CA ILE A 107 8.37 -3.18 -15.55
C ILE A 107 7.96 -2.85 -16.98
N LEU A 108 7.37 -3.81 -17.70
CA LEU A 108 6.84 -3.59 -19.06
C LEU A 108 5.73 -2.54 -19.13
N LEU A 109 5.01 -2.29 -18.03
CA LEU A 109 3.96 -1.27 -17.98
C LEU A 109 4.54 0.10 -17.62
N MET A 110 5.56 0.14 -16.76
CA MET A 110 6.34 1.33 -16.41
C MET A 110 7.14 1.84 -17.61
N GLU A 111 7.71 0.94 -18.42
CA GLU A 111 8.44 1.27 -19.65
C GLU A 111 7.51 1.82 -20.75
N LYS A 112 6.20 1.56 -20.67
CA LYS A 112 5.21 2.05 -21.63
C LYS A 112 4.63 3.41 -21.26
N ASP A 113 4.85 3.90 -20.04
CA ASP A 113 4.36 5.19 -19.57
C ASP A 113 5.50 6.23 -19.59
N GLU A 114 5.50 7.11 -20.60
CA GLU A 114 6.54 8.15 -20.78
C GLU A 114 6.63 9.12 -19.58
N SER A 115 5.52 9.34 -18.87
CA SER A 115 5.42 10.23 -17.72
C SER A 115 6.18 9.69 -16.50
N LEU A 116 6.10 8.38 -16.25
CA LEU A 116 6.84 7.73 -15.16
C LEU A 116 8.30 7.47 -15.54
N SER A 117 8.56 7.14 -16.82
CA SER A 117 9.92 7.07 -17.37
C SER A 117 10.73 8.33 -17.05
N LEU A 118 10.14 9.53 -17.20
CA LEU A 118 10.77 10.80 -16.84
C LEU A 118 11.03 10.98 -15.33
N ILE A 119 10.14 10.48 -14.46
CA ILE A 119 10.32 10.51 -13.00
C ILE A 119 11.50 9.62 -12.60
N PHE A 120 11.64 8.45 -13.22
CA PHE A 120 12.74 7.53 -12.95
C PHE A 120 14.03 7.86 -13.71
N HIS A 121 13.97 8.60 -14.83
CA HIS A 121 15.16 9.13 -15.52
C HIS A 121 15.96 10.11 -14.64
N ASN A 122 15.28 10.76 -13.69
CA ASN A 122 15.88 11.64 -12.70
C ASN A 122 16.32 10.92 -11.43
N ILE A 123 16.00 9.63 -11.27
CA ILE A 123 16.49 8.81 -10.17
C ILE A 123 17.80 8.19 -10.62
N LYS A 124 18.92 8.73 -10.14
CA LYS A 124 20.25 8.17 -10.37
C LYS A 124 20.39 6.85 -9.60
N PHE A 125 19.98 5.75 -10.25
CA PHE A 125 20.21 4.39 -9.77
C PHE A 125 21.69 4.07 -9.50
N SER A 126 22.62 4.89 -10.01
CA SER A 126 24.06 4.79 -9.76
C SER A 126 24.48 5.09 -8.31
N GLU A 127 23.58 5.57 -7.45
CA GLU A 127 23.85 5.81 -6.02
C GLU A 127 23.38 4.66 -5.11
N TRP A 128 22.78 3.61 -5.68
CA TRP A 128 22.27 2.45 -4.95
C TRP A 128 23.29 1.30 -5.00
N SER A 129 24.44 1.46 -4.33
CA SER A 129 25.58 0.53 -4.39
C SER A 129 25.37 -0.82 -3.69
N GLU A 130 24.17 -1.13 -3.22
CA GLU A 130 23.85 -2.41 -2.56
C GLU A 130 22.89 -3.30 -3.36
N PHE A 131 22.31 -2.83 -4.48
CA PHE A 131 21.38 -3.65 -5.28
C PHE A 131 22.08 -4.66 -6.23
N GLY A 132 23.39 -4.86 -6.07
CA GLY A 132 24.21 -5.82 -6.84
C GLY A 132 25.09 -6.75 -6.00
N GLN A 133 25.17 -6.60 -4.67
CA GLN A 133 26.10 -7.39 -3.84
C GLN A 133 25.55 -8.75 -3.37
N ILE A 134 24.63 -9.37 -4.12
CA ILE A 134 24.21 -10.76 -3.88
C ILE A 134 24.85 -11.73 -4.91
N TRP A 135 25.58 -11.22 -5.91
CA TRP A 135 26.14 -12.05 -6.98
C TRP A 135 27.57 -11.70 -7.41
N ASP A 136 28.45 -11.29 -6.49
CA ASP A 136 29.90 -11.37 -6.71
C ASP A 136 30.52 -12.29 -5.64
N GLY A 137 31.23 -13.31 -6.13
CA GLY A 137 31.50 -14.57 -5.45
C GLY A 137 32.60 -14.57 -4.36
N GLU A 138 32.55 -15.59 -3.51
CA GLU A 138 33.35 -16.84 -3.58
C GLU A 138 32.60 -17.97 -2.86
#